data_AF-A0A3A0CVZ2-F1
#
_entry.id   AF-A0A3A0CVZ2-F1
#
_cell.length_a   1.000
_cell.length_b   1.000
_cell.length_c   1.000
_cell.angle_alpha   90.00
_cell.angle_beta   90.00
_cell.angle_gamma   90.00
#
_symmetry.space_group_name_H-M   'P 1'
#
loop_
_entity.id
_entity.type
_entity.pdbx_description
1 polymer ?
#
loop_
_entity_poly.entity_id
_entity_poly.type
_entity_poly.pdbx_seq_one_letter_code
_entity_poly.pdbx_strand_id
1 'polypeptide(L)'
;MRDVESVGGACGGGPSSVQQMESGAFRVPTPECYSGVSHCTSEIAPSQILDGLSNTYAVGERSIPPAHYEDGKLHSNDWSMYVGVQDDIYRSAFLHSTGRPAYIPLPDRDGLTVDQFYGSAHPAGCYFALCDGSVQFVSYDVEPLVHWRSAHRSDEGGEPNSLSDSGFCPTAPFRP
;
A
#
# COMPACT_ATOMS: atom_id res chain seq x y z
N MET A 1 -5.43 -17.27 19.48
CA MET A 1 -4.85 -17.09 18.14
C MET A 1 -4.43 -15.64 18.11
N ARG A 2 -3.13 -15.35 18.20
CA ARG A 2 -2.66 -13.97 18.32
C ARG A 2 -3.02 -13.27 17.02
N ASP A 3 -3.74 -12.16 17.13
CA ASP A 3 -3.99 -11.25 16.04
C ASP A 3 -2.65 -11.03 15.34
N VAL A 4 -2.54 -11.50 14.10
CA VAL A 4 -1.54 -10.93 13.19
C VAL A 4 -2.06 -9.52 13.02
N GLU A 5 -1.53 -8.61 13.84
CA GLU A 5 -1.81 -7.19 13.76
C GLU A 5 -1.67 -6.83 12.27
N SER A 6 -2.81 -6.56 11.63
CA SER A 6 -2.80 -5.88 10.35
C SER A 6 -1.92 -4.67 10.57
N VAL A 7 -0.84 -4.57 9.81
CA VAL A 7 0.04 -3.41 9.91
C VAL A 7 -0.86 -2.22 9.63
N GLY A 8 -1.07 -1.41 10.68
CA GLY A 8 -1.99 -0.28 10.80
C GLY A 8 -2.90 -0.04 9.60
N GLY A 9 -4.18 -0.41 9.77
CA GLY A 9 -5.22 -0.26 8.76
C GLY A 9 -5.16 1.06 8.00
N ALA A 10 -5.42 0.95 6.70
CA ALA A 10 -5.90 2.05 5.87
C ALA A 10 -6.88 2.95 6.62
N CYS A 11 -6.94 4.22 6.21
CA CYS A 11 -7.75 5.29 6.79
C CYS A 11 -8.91 4.70 7.59
N GLY A 12 -8.84 4.77 8.92
CA GLY A 12 -9.91 4.25 9.76
C GLY A 12 -11.28 4.76 9.27
N GLY A 13 -12.36 4.11 9.70
CA GLY A 13 -13.72 4.42 9.22
C GLY A 13 -13.93 5.93 9.00
N GLY A 14 -14.41 6.27 7.80
CA GLY A 14 -14.56 7.65 7.36
C GLY A 14 -15.38 8.50 8.34
N PRO A 15 -15.38 9.83 8.15
CA PRO A 15 -16.10 10.72 9.06
C PRO A 15 -17.59 10.35 9.11
N SER A 16 -18.15 10.33 10.31
CA SER A 16 -19.57 10.01 10.54
C SER A 16 -20.51 11.16 10.20
N SER A 17 -19.97 12.36 9.98
CA SER A 17 -20.71 13.55 9.57
C SER A 17 -19.78 14.62 8.98
N VAL A 18 -20.37 15.54 8.21
CA VAL A 18 -19.67 16.75 7.72
C VAL A 18 -19.16 17.59 8.90
N GLN A 19 -19.95 17.71 9.97
CA GLN A 19 -19.56 18.45 11.18
C GLN A 19 -18.28 17.87 11.83
N GLN A 20 -18.10 16.55 11.80
CA GLN A 20 -16.88 15.92 12.30
C GLN A 20 -15.64 16.29 11.45
N MET A 21 -15.80 16.43 10.13
CA MET A 21 -14.73 16.91 9.25
C MET A 21 -14.42 18.38 9.52
N GLU A 22 -15.44 19.24 9.57
CA GLU A 22 -15.27 20.69 9.74
C GLU A 22 -14.68 21.08 11.10
N SER A 23 -14.98 20.31 12.15
CA SER A 23 -14.45 20.55 13.49
C SER A 23 -13.00 20.09 13.69
N GLY A 24 -12.40 19.40 12.72
CA GLY A 24 -11.08 18.76 12.87
C GLY A 24 -11.09 17.58 13.86
N ALA A 25 -12.27 17.11 14.27
CA ALA A 25 -12.41 15.93 15.12
C ALA A 25 -12.14 14.64 14.35
N PHE A 26 -12.35 14.63 13.03
CA PHE A 26 -11.88 13.57 12.15
C PHE A 26 -10.36 13.65 12.01
N ARG A 27 -9.69 12.54 12.32
CA ARG A 27 -8.24 12.42 12.24
C ARG A 27 -7.84 11.42 11.18
N VAL A 28 -6.82 11.77 10.41
CA VAL A 28 -6.26 10.94 9.35
C VAL A 28 -4.84 10.54 9.69
N PRO A 29 -4.36 9.38 9.22
CA PRO A 29 -2.97 9.03 9.35
C PRO A 29 -2.06 10.08 8.71
N THR A 30 -0.95 10.36 9.36
CA THR A 30 0.05 11.31 8.86
C THR A 30 0.77 10.72 7.64
N PRO A 31 1.21 11.56 6.68
CA PRO A 31 1.98 11.11 5.53
C PRO A 31 3.32 10.45 5.89
N GLU A 32 3.77 10.57 7.14
CA GLU A 32 5.01 10.00 7.66
C GLU A 32 5.02 8.46 7.62
N CYS A 33 3.85 7.83 7.62
CA CYS A 33 3.72 6.37 7.53
C CYS A 33 3.29 5.88 6.15
N TYR A 34 2.89 6.80 5.26
CA TYR A 34 2.41 6.48 3.92
C TYR A 34 3.24 7.25 2.92
N SER A 35 4.18 6.55 2.31
CA SER A 35 5.14 7.10 1.36
C SER A 35 4.78 6.84 -0.10
N GLY A 36 3.77 5.99 -0.37
CA GLY A 36 3.27 5.76 -1.72
C GLY A 36 2.59 6.99 -2.33
N VAL A 37 2.21 6.87 -3.60
CA VAL A 37 1.53 7.94 -4.36
C VAL A 37 0.03 8.00 -4.16
N SER A 38 -0.56 6.96 -3.54
CA SER A 38 -1.97 6.91 -3.16
C SER A 38 -2.09 6.53 -1.69
N HIS A 39 -2.67 7.41 -0.89
CA HIS A 39 -2.95 7.18 0.52
C HIS A 39 -4.09 8.08 1.00
N CYS A 40 -4.40 8.02 2.30
CA CYS A 40 -5.48 8.80 2.89
C CYS A 40 -5.29 10.27 2.56
N THR A 41 -6.32 10.88 1.98
CA THR A 41 -6.33 12.32 1.67
C THR A 41 -5.13 12.78 0.85
N SER A 42 -4.58 11.92 -0.01
CA SER A 42 -3.43 12.23 -0.83
C SER A 42 -3.82 13.11 -2.01
N GLU A 43 -3.17 14.27 -2.12
CA GLU A 43 -3.16 15.12 -3.32
C GLU A 43 -1.71 15.29 -3.76
N ILE A 44 -1.19 14.30 -4.47
CA ILE A 44 0.24 14.26 -4.86
C ILE A 44 0.40 14.84 -6.25
N ALA A 45 1.07 15.99 -6.35
CA ALA A 45 1.51 16.54 -7.61
C ALA A 45 2.74 15.77 -8.15
N PRO A 46 2.92 15.68 -9.49
CA PRO A 46 4.10 15.03 -10.06
C PRO A 46 5.44 15.58 -9.55
N SER A 47 5.50 16.88 -9.21
CA SER A 47 6.70 17.51 -8.64
C SER A 47 7.03 17.06 -7.21
N GLN A 48 6.14 16.33 -6.54
CA GLN A 48 6.37 15.75 -5.21
C GLN A 48 6.84 14.29 -5.29
N ILE A 49 6.98 13.73 -6.49
CA ILE A 49 7.53 12.40 -6.74
C ILE A 49 9.02 12.58 -7.07
N LEU A 50 9.83 12.70 -6.01
CA LEU A 50 11.22 13.15 -6.09
C LEU A 50 12.15 12.07 -6.65
N ASP A 51 11.79 10.79 -6.46
CA ASP A 51 12.57 9.65 -6.99
C ASP A 51 12.34 9.45 -8.50
N GLY A 52 11.39 10.20 -9.07
CA GLY A 52 11.11 10.27 -10.51
C GLY A 52 9.91 9.44 -10.95
N LEU A 53 9.12 9.99 -11.88
CA LEU A 53 7.88 9.35 -12.35
C LEU A 53 8.10 7.97 -13.01
N SER A 54 9.27 7.77 -13.62
CA SER A 54 9.68 6.53 -14.27
C SER A 54 10.35 5.53 -13.32
N ASN A 55 10.39 5.80 -12.02
CA ASN A 55 10.96 4.91 -11.00
C ASN A 55 9.97 4.57 -9.87
N THR A 56 8.85 5.32 -9.78
CA THR A 56 7.84 5.14 -8.74
C THR A 56 6.62 4.39 -9.29
N TYR A 57 6.18 3.36 -8.58
CA TYR A 57 4.98 2.60 -8.87
C TYR A 57 3.72 3.45 -8.72
N ALA A 58 2.82 3.38 -9.70
CA ALA A 58 1.47 3.94 -9.62
C ALA A 58 0.43 2.85 -9.37
N VAL A 59 0.51 1.74 -10.12
CA VAL A 59 -0.42 0.60 -10.02
C VAL A 59 0.40 -0.68 -10.12
N GLY A 60 0.07 -1.69 -9.32
CA GLY A 60 0.70 -3.00 -9.38
C GLY A 60 -0.33 -4.11 -9.35
N GLU A 61 0.02 -5.26 -9.93
CA GLU A 61 -0.80 -6.46 -9.82
C GLU A 61 -0.84 -6.97 -8.37
N ARG A 62 -1.94 -7.65 -8.03
CA ARG A 62 -2.22 -8.17 -6.70
C ARG A 62 -2.03 -9.67 -6.66
N SER A 63 -1.48 -10.17 -5.55
CA SER A 63 -1.51 -11.62 -5.29
C SER A 63 -2.90 -12.06 -4.79
N ILE A 64 -3.47 -13.07 -5.44
CA ILE A 64 -4.82 -13.59 -5.17
C ILE A 64 -4.72 -15.12 -5.02
N PRO A 65 -5.25 -15.71 -3.93
CA PRO A 65 -5.40 -17.16 -3.85
C PRO A 65 -6.22 -17.72 -5.03
N PRO A 66 -5.70 -18.72 -5.78
CA PRO A 66 -6.41 -19.30 -6.92
C PRO A 66 -7.82 -19.80 -6.59
N ALA A 67 -8.06 -20.26 -5.36
CA ALA A 67 -9.39 -20.65 -4.89
C ALA A 67 -10.46 -19.54 -5.00
N HIS A 68 -10.06 -18.28 -5.12
CA HIS A 68 -10.93 -17.12 -5.12
C HIS A 68 -10.96 -16.33 -6.44
N TYR A 69 -10.39 -16.87 -7.52
CA TYR A 69 -10.39 -16.19 -8.83
C TYR A 69 -11.79 -15.93 -9.39
N GLU A 70 -12.75 -16.81 -9.10
CA GLU A 70 -14.07 -16.77 -9.74
C GLU A 70 -15.22 -16.54 -8.76
N ASP A 71 -14.99 -16.66 -7.45
CA ASP A 71 -16.05 -16.57 -6.45
C ASP A 71 -16.16 -15.19 -5.81
N GLY A 72 -15.12 -14.36 -5.95
CA GLY A 72 -15.05 -13.01 -5.38
C GLY A 72 -15.13 -12.97 -3.86
N LYS A 73 -14.87 -14.07 -3.15
CA LYS A 73 -15.06 -14.20 -1.69
C LYS A 73 -13.85 -13.81 -0.85
N LEU A 74 -12.81 -13.26 -1.47
CA LEU A 74 -11.72 -12.66 -0.71
C LEU A 74 -12.24 -11.46 0.08
N HIS A 75 -11.70 -11.30 1.29
CA HIS A 75 -12.06 -10.17 2.15
C HIS A 75 -11.89 -8.84 1.42
N SER A 76 -10.78 -8.66 0.71
CA SER A 76 -10.46 -7.48 -0.10
C SER A 76 -11.10 -7.52 -1.49
N ASN A 77 -12.35 -7.96 -1.60
CA ASN A 77 -13.09 -7.99 -2.85
C ASN A 77 -14.60 -7.76 -2.62
N ASP A 78 -14.94 -6.93 -1.64
CA ASP A 78 -16.31 -6.60 -1.24
C ASP A 78 -16.64 -5.10 -1.37
N TRP A 79 -15.71 -4.27 -1.87
CA TRP A 79 -15.91 -2.85 -2.18
C TRP A 79 -15.60 -2.50 -3.65
N SER A 80 -16.13 -1.36 -4.09
CA SER A 80 -15.96 -0.88 -5.47
C SER A 80 -14.67 -0.08 -5.66
N MET A 81 -14.19 0.06 -6.90
CA MET A 81 -13.06 0.95 -7.25
C MET A 81 -13.23 2.44 -6.88
N TYR A 82 -14.42 2.86 -6.45
CA TYR A 82 -14.73 4.24 -6.07
C TYR A 82 -14.66 4.48 -4.56
N VAL A 83 -14.27 3.48 -3.78
CA VAL A 83 -13.85 3.72 -2.39
C VAL A 83 -12.42 4.26 -2.42
N GLY A 84 -12.06 5.11 -1.46
CA GLY A 84 -10.71 5.69 -1.40
C GLY A 84 -9.65 4.64 -1.04
N VAL A 85 -8.87 4.89 0.01
CA VAL A 85 -7.94 3.87 0.50
C VAL A 85 -8.72 2.82 1.29
N GLN A 86 -8.79 1.63 0.74
CA GLN A 86 -9.40 0.45 1.35
C GLN A 86 -8.72 -0.82 0.80
N ASP A 87 -8.76 -1.91 1.57
CA ASP A 87 -8.00 -3.15 1.37
C ASP A 87 -8.26 -3.85 0.02
N ASP A 88 -9.34 -3.53 -0.67
CA ASP A 88 -9.57 -3.96 -2.06
C ASP A 88 -8.62 -3.29 -3.04
N ILE A 89 -8.23 -2.05 -2.78
CA ILE A 89 -7.53 -1.18 -3.74
C ILE A 89 -6.06 -0.98 -3.39
N TYR A 90 -5.71 -0.81 -2.10
CA TYR A 90 -4.31 -0.50 -1.74
C TYR A 90 -3.47 -1.75 -1.57
N ARG A 91 -2.20 -1.67 -1.98
CA ARG A 91 -1.17 -2.66 -1.70
C ARG A 91 0.05 -1.93 -1.15
N SER A 92 0.95 -2.64 -0.52
CA SER A 92 2.12 -2.03 0.12
C SER A 92 3.38 -2.84 -0.14
N ALA A 93 4.48 -2.15 -0.38
CA ALA A 93 5.83 -2.71 -0.43
C ALA A 93 6.55 -2.49 0.92
N PHE A 94 5.80 -2.54 2.01
CA PHE A 94 6.28 -2.26 3.35
C PHE A 94 7.57 -3.03 3.69
N LEU A 95 8.62 -2.30 4.09
CA LEU A 95 9.89 -2.88 4.52
C LEU A 95 10.11 -2.58 6.00
N HIS A 96 10.13 -3.64 6.81
CA HIS A 96 10.30 -3.50 8.24
C HIS A 96 11.76 -3.23 8.62
N SER A 97 12.01 -2.23 9.47
CA SER A 97 13.35 -1.94 10.03
C SER A 97 13.77 -2.92 11.14
N THR A 98 12.81 -3.67 11.68
CA THR A 98 12.95 -4.55 12.87
C THR A 98 13.08 -6.05 12.54
N GLY A 99 13.26 -6.41 11.26
CA GLY A 99 13.49 -7.80 10.84
C GLY A 99 12.23 -8.68 10.70
N ARG A 100 11.03 -8.07 10.74
CA ARG A 100 9.80 -8.73 10.27
C ARG A 100 9.86 -8.94 8.74
N PRO A 101 9.15 -9.95 8.19
CA PRO A 101 9.15 -10.17 6.75
C PRO A 101 8.70 -8.94 5.96
N ALA A 102 9.45 -8.58 4.93
CA ALA A 102 9.10 -7.50 4.02
C ALA A 102 7.91 -7.88 3.13
N TYR A 103 7.19 -6.86 2.66
CA TYR A 103 6.09 -7.05 1.72
C TYR A 103 6.65 -7.06 0.30
N ILE A 104 7.24 -8.19 -0.08
CA ILE A 104 7.69 -8.42 -1.45
C ILE A 104 6.55 -8.97 -2.31
N PRO A 105 6.61 -8.83 -3.65
CA PRO A 105 5.62 -9.43 -4.52
C PRO A 105 5.62 -10.96 -4.38
N LEU A 106 4.43 -11.56 -4.40
CA LEU A 106 4.27 -13.00 -4.23
C LEU A 106 3.52 -13.64 -5.42
N PRO A 107 3.86 -14.89 -5.78
CA PRO A 107 3.02 -15.66 -6.68
C PRO A 107 1.70 -16.00 -6.00
N ASP A 108 0.66 -16.10 -6.82
CA ASP A 108 -0.64 -16.59 -6.41
C ASP A 108 -0.54 -18.01 -5.85
N ARG A 109 -1.06 -18.17 -4.63
CA ARG A 109 -1.12 -19.46 -3.94
C ARG A 109 -2.22 -19.46 -2.90
N ASP A 110 -2.79 -20.63 -2.67
CA ASP A 110 -3.73 -20.80 -1.56
C ASP A 110 -3.02 -20.66 -0.21
N GLY A 111 -3.79 -20.27 0.81
CA GLY A 111 -3.27 -20.07 2.16
C GLY A 111 -2.53 -18.75 2.38
N LEU A 112 -2.55 -17.81 1.42
CA LEU A 112 -2.19 -16.42 1.71
C LEU A 112 -3.17 -15.85 2.74
N THR A 113 -2.65 -15.40 3.88
CA THR A 113 -3.46 -14.87 4.98
C THR A 113 -3.49 -13.34 5.03
N VAL A 114 -2.71 -12.68 4.19
CA VAL A 114 -2.63 -11.21 4.11
C VAL A 114 -2.85 -10.84 2.66
N ASP A 115 -3.72 -9.87 2.42
CA ASP A 115 -4.16 -9.44 1.11
C ASP A 115 -3.53 -8.14 0.63
N GLN A 116 -2.61 -7.58 1.41
CA GLN A 116 -1.91 -6.33 1.15
C GLN A 116 -0.69 -6.48 0.22
N PHE A 117 -0.36 -7.71 -0.20
CA PHE A 117 0.79 -8.00 -1.05
C PHE A 117 0.53 -7.72 -2.53
N TYR A 118 1.50 -7.12 -3.19
CA TYR A 118 1.62 -7.19 -4.64
C TYR A 118 1.90 -8.63 -5.10
N GLY A 119 1.61 -8.94 -6.37
CA GLY A 119 1.83 -10.28 -6.89
C GLY A 119 1.04 -10.57 -8.15
N SER A 120 1.04 -11.82 -8.60
CA SER A 120 0.25 -12.23 -9.77
C SER A 120 0.20 -13.75 -9.93
N ALA A 121 -0.56 -14.21 -10.93
CA ALA A 121 -0.56 -15.59 -11.41
C ALA A 121 0.63 -15.94 -12.32
N HIS A 122 1.44 -14.95 -12.72
CA HIS A 122 2.57 -15.20 -13.60
C HIS A 122 3.67 -15.96 -12.87
N PRO A 123 4.39 -16.89 -13.54
CA PRO A 123 5.30 -17.80 -12.85
C PRO A 123 6.57 -17.14 -12.29
N ALA A 124 6.94 -15.95 -12.74
CA ALA A 124 8.26 -15.36 -12.48
C ALA A 124 8.23 -13.99 -11.78
N GLY A 125 7.07 -13.36 -11.66
CA GLY A 125 6.96 -11.98 -11.18
C GLY A 125 5.62 -11.35 -11.49
N CYS A 126 5.50 -10.04 -11.34
CA CYS A 126 4.29 -9.30 -11.66
C CYS A 126 4.61 -7.97 -12.35
N TYR A 127 3.58 -7.35 -12.92
CA TYR A 127 3.72 -6.07 -13.61
C TYR A 127 3.30 -4.89 -12.73
N PHE A 128 4.02 -3.78 -12.94
CA PHE A 128 3.73 -2.49 -12.35
C PHE A 128 3.69 -1.43 -13.44
N ALA A 129 2.64 -0.60 -13.42
CA ALA A 129 2.61 0.66 -14.13
C ALA A 129 3.23 1.75 -13.25
N LEU A 130 4.14 2.54 -13.81
CA LEU A 130 4.81 3.63 -13.12
C LEU A 130 4.03 4.94 -13.27
N CYS A 131 4.42 5.96 -12.51
CA CYS A 131 3.77 7.27 -12.53
C CYS A 131 3.90 8.01 -13.88
N ASP A 132 4.83 7.62 -14.74
CA ASP A 132 4.94 8.11 -16.12
C ASP A 132 4.12 7.30 -17.14
N GLY A 133 3.45 6.23 -16.71
CA GLY A 133 2.67 5.32 -17.55
C GLY A 133 3.47 4.21 -18.22
N SER A 134 4.80 4.15 -18.04
CA SER A 134 5.58 3.00 -18.47
C SER A 134 5.25 1.76 -17.62
N VAL A 135 5.48 0.58 -18.16
CA VAL A 135 5.21 -0.69 -17.48
C VAL A 135 6.52 -1.46 -17.29
N GLN A 136 6.74 -1.96 -16.09
CA GLN A 136 7.90 -2.77 -15.73
C GLN A 136 7.47 -4.12 -15.16
N PHE A 137 8.25 -5.14 -15.51
CA PHE A 137 8.15 -6.47 -14.91
C PHE A 137 9.09 -6.54 -13.70
N VAL A 138 8.58 -7.01 -12.57
CA VAL A 138 9.32 -7.17 -11.32
C VAL A 138 9.28 -8.64 -10.91
N SER A 139 10.45 -9.24 -10.74
CA SER A 139 10.57 -10.64 -10.33
C SER A 139 10.17 -10.84 -8.87
N TYR A 140 9.70 -12.05 -8.51
CA TYR A 140 9.47 -12.42 -7.11
C TYR A 140 10.77 -12.51 -6.28
N ASP A 141 11.94 -12.59 -6.94
CA ASP A 141 13.25 -12.55 -6.29
C ASP A 141 13.80 -11.12 -6.12
N VAL A 142 12.95 -10.09 -6.32
CA VAL A 142 13.34 -8.69 -6.14
C VAL A 142 13.87 -8.44 -4.74
N GLU A 143 14.95 -7.68 -4.66
CA GLU A 143 15.54 -7.29 -3.39
C GLU A 143 14.56 -6.36 -2.63
N PRO A 144 14.27 -6.60 -1.34
CA PRO A 144 13.21 -5.88 -0.64
C PRO A 144 13.39 -4.35 -0.60
N LEU A 145 14.64 -3.86 -0.45
CA LEU A 145 14.90 -2.42 -0.42
C LEU A 145 14.64 -1.79 -1.79
N VAL A 146 15.05 -2.43 -2.89
CA VAL A 146 14.71 -2.00 -4.26
C VAL A 146 13.20 -1.93 -4.45
N HIS A 147 12.45 -2.95 -4.03
CA HIS A 147 10.99 -2.96 -4.17
C HIS A 147 10.32 -1.84 -3.34
N TRP A 148 10.79 -1.64 -2.10
CA TRP A 148 10.31 -0.57 -1.23
C TRP A 148 10.57 0.82 -1.81
N ARG A 149 11.79 1.07 -2.34
CA ARG A 149 12.15 2.34 -2.98
C ARG A 149 11.24 2.65 -4.16
N SER A 150 10.97 1.67 -5.02
CA SER A 150 10.04 1.87 -6.14
C SER A 150 8.60 2.12 -5.69
N ALA A 151 8.20 1.75 -4.49
CA ALA A 151 6.89 2.09 -3.92
C ALA A 151 6.89 3.38 -3.07
N HIS A 152 8.04 4.04 -2.95
CA HIS A 152 8.22 5.28 -2.21
C HIS A 152 8.26 6.46 -3.19
N ARG A 153 7.56 7.55 -2.88
CA ARG A 153 7.51 8.73 -3.76
C ARG A 153 8.68 9.70 -3.56
N SER A 154 9.29 9.69 -2.38
CA SER A 154 10.30 10.67 -1.97
C SER A 154 11.29 10.12 -0.94
N ASP A 155 11.91 8.97 -1.20
CA ASP A 155 12.90 8.41 -0.26
C ASP A 155 14.24 9.14 -0.36
N GLU A 156 14.55 9.72 -1.52
CA GLU A 156 15.81 10.46 -1.76
C GLU A 156 17.06 9.62 -1.45
N GLY A 157 16.97 8.29 -1.55
CA GLY A 157 18.03 7.35 -1.16
C GLY A 157 18.09 7.06 0.34
N GLY A 158 17.06 7.44 1.09
CA GLY A 158 16.91 7.16 2.51
C GLY A 158 16.68 5.68 2.82
N GLU A 159 16.72 5.37 4.12
CA GLU A 159 16.49 4.03 4.64
C GLU A 159 15.12 3.92 5.31
N PRO A 160 14.51 2.72 5.37
CA PRO A 160 13.22 2.51 6.02
C PRO A 160 13.21 3.01 7.48
N ASN A 161 12.20 3.79 7.83
CA ASN A 161 12.06 4.35 9.16
C ASN A 161 11.29 3.40 10.12
N SER A 162 11.62 3.48 11.41
CA SER A 162 11.00 2.65 12.45
C SER A 162 9.62 3.11 12.91
N LEU A 163 9.12 4.27 12.45
CA LEU A 163 7.78 4.76 12.81
C LEU A 163 6.72 3.83 12.21
N SER A 164 6.98 3.41 10.98
CA SER A 164 6.17 2.47 10.23
C SER A 164 6.08 1.10 10.94
N ASP A 165 7.16 0.65 11.61
CA ASP A 165 7.26 -0.68 12.25
C ASP A 165 6.40 -0.88 13.49
N SER A 166 6.02 0.21 14.15
CA SER A 166 5.31 0.18 15.44
C SER A 166 3.85 -0.28 15.33
N GLY A 167 3.34 -0.48 14.11
CA GLY A 167 1.91 -0.73 13.85
C GLY A 167 1.02 0.47 14.13
N PHE A 168 1.59 1.59 14.62
CA PHE A 168 0.88 2.80 14.96
C PHE A 168 1.35 3.95 14.07
N CYS A 169 0.51 4.34 13.12
CA CYS A 169 0.72 5.58 12.40
C CYS A 169 0.18 6.78 13.20
N PRO A 170 0.98 7.82 13.48
CA PRO A 170 0.46 9.05 14.08
C PRO A 170 -0.68 9.62 13.24
N THR A 171 -1.67 10.23 13.88
CA THR A 171 -2.80 10.85 13.20
C THR A 171 -2.87 12.35 13.46
N ALA A 172 -3.24 13.10 12.43
CA ALA A 172 -3.44 14.54 12.49
C ALA A 172 -4.91 14.89 12.17
N PRO A 173 -5.44 16.02 12.69
CA PRO A 173 -6.72 16.55 12.26
C PRO A 173 -6.75 16.71 10.74
N PHE A 174 -7.82 16.24 10.09
CA PHE A 174 -8.03 16.49 8.67
C PHE A 174 -8.09 18.00 8.42
N ARG A 175 -7.39 18.45 7.36
CA ARG A 175 -7.46 19.82 6.86
C ARG A 175 -7.81 19.74 5.38
N PRO A 176 -8.95 20.30 4.95
CA PRO A 176 -9.30 20.38 3.53
C PRO A 176 -8.40 21.39 2.79
#